data_AF-A0A965JXK9-F1
#
_entry.id   AF-A0A965JXK9-F1
#
_cell.length_a   1.000
_cell.length_b   1.000
_cell.length_c   1.000
_cell.angle_alpha   90.00
_cell.angle_beta   90.00
_cell.angle_gamma   90.00
#
_symmetry.space_group_name_H-M   'P 1'
#
loop_
_entity.id
_entity.type
_entity.pdbx_description
1 polymer ?
#
loop_
_entity_poly.entity_id
_entity_poly.type
_entity_poly.pdbx_seq_one_letter_code
_entity_poly.pdbx_strand_id
1 'polypeptide(L)'
;MSNKQFFIQGLTHDGKPFRPSDWAERLCGVMAQFRPEDDTGDPRLTYSPYVKPVIVAGVKCVIVDERLKDIEPKALDFVKNFAKDNNLPLVEACELPVKPNT
;
A
#
# COMPACT_ATOMS: atom_id res chain seq x y z
N MET A 1 15.89 -8.07 -10.03
CA MET A 1 15.92 -6.80 -9.27
C MET A 1 14.94 -6.94 -8.13
N SER A 2 15.33 -6.61 -6.89
CA SER A 2 14.39 -6.53 -5.76
C SER A 2 13.50 -5.30 -5.97
N ASN A 3 12.20 -5.50 -6.14
CA ASN A 3 11.27 -4.37 -6.24
C ASN A 3 11.04 -3.82 -4.84
N LYS A 4 11.25 -2.51 -4.65
CA LYS A 4 11.04 -1.88 -3.35
C LYS A 4 9.55 -1.80 -3.04
N GLN A 5 9.23 -2.05 -1.79
CA GLN A 5 7.88 -1.90 -1.26
C GLN A 5 7.92 -0.97 -0.06
N PHE A 6 6.82 -0.28 0.20
CA PHE A 6 6.66 0.60 1.34
C PHE A 6 5.34 0.30 2.06
N PHE A 7 5.31 0.55 3.37
CA PHE A 7 4.10 0.53 4.18
C PHE A 7 3.71 1.93 4.59
N ILE A 8 2.44 2.28 4.38
CA ILE A 8 1.81 3.39 5.12
C ILE A 8 1.21 2.79 6.38
N GLN A 9 1.71 3.19 7.55
CA GLN A 9 1.18 2.71 8.82
C GLN A 9 -0.07 3.49 9.24
N GLY A 10 -1.09 2.78 9.72
CA GLY A 10 -2.32 3.39 10.25
C GLY A 10 -2.20 3.91 11.68
N LEU A 11 -0.98 4.19 12.14
CA LEU A 11 -0.69 4.97 13.34
C LEU A 11 -0.02 6.26 12.89
N THR A 12 -0.50 7.41 13.34
CA THR A 12 0.18 8.69 13.05
C THR A 12 1.55 8.73 13.71
N HIS A 13 2.40 9.70 13.36
CA HIS A 13 3.68 9.92 14.06
C HIS A 13 3.49 10.17 15.58
N ASP A 14 2.31 10.59 16.01
CA ASP A 14 1.95 10.75 17.43
C ASP A 14 1.49 9.45 18.10
N GLY A 15 1.56 8.31 17.40
CA GLY A 15 1.16 6.99 17.91
C GLY A 15 -0.34 6.76 18.01
N LYS A 16 -1.17 7.59 17.36
CA LYS A 16 -2.64 7.47 17.41
C LYS A 16 -3.17 6.69 16.21
N PRO A 17 -4.19 5.82 16.38
CA PRO A 17 -4.85 5.16 15.25
C PRO A 17 -5.46 6.19 14.29
N PHE A 18 -5.09 6.07 13.01
CA PHE A 18 -5.67 6.89 11.95
C PHE A 18 -7.12 6.50 11.68
N ARG A 19 -7.94 7.49 11.33
CA ARG A 19 -9.39 7.34 11.15
C ARG A 19 -9.82 7.94 9.80
N PRO A 20 -10.92 7.46 9.21
CA PRO A 20 -11.79 6.37 9.70
C PRO A 20 -11.09 5.00 9.68
N SER A 21 -11.66 3.99 10.36
CA SER A 21 -11.04 2.66 10.45
C SER A 21 -10.95 1.91 9.12
N ASP A 22 -11.72 2.33 8.12
CA ASP A 22 -11.75 1.78 6.75
C ASP A 22 -10.87 2.57 5.77
N TRP A 23 -9.96 3.43 6.25
CA TRP A 23 -9.12 4.29 5.41
C TRP A 23 -8.25 3.49 4.44
N ALA A 24 -7.74 2.33 4.87
CA ALA A 24 -6.83 1.51 4.08
C ALA A 24 -7.58 0.93 2.87
N GLU A 25 -8.78 0.41 3.11
CA GLU A 25 -9.69 -0.11 2.09
C GLU A 25 -10.12 1.01 1.12
N ARG A 26 -10.42 2.20 1.63
CA ARG A 26 -10.77 3.37 0.80
C ARG A 26 -9.62 3.79 -0.12
N LEU A 27 -8.41 3.92 0.43
CA LEU A 27 -7.22 4.25 -0.35
C LEU A 27 -6.98 3.19 -1.43
N CYS A 28 -7.01 1.91 -1.07
CA CYS A 28 -6.79 0.81 -2.03
C CYS A 28 -7.89 0.74 -3.10
N GLY A 29 -9.13 1.12 -2.76
CA GLY A 29 -10.23 1.23 -3.71
C GLY A 29 -9.99 2.32 -4.78
N VAL A 30 -9.49 3.49 -4.38
CA VAL A 30 -9.10 4.56 -5.33
C VAL A 30 -7.99 4.07 -6.27
N MET A 31 -7.08 3.26 -5.73
CA MET A 31 -5.94 2.73 -6.48
C MET A 31 -6.25 1.48 -7.30
N ALA A 32 -7.47 0.93 -7.20
CA ALA A 32 -7.80 -0.37 -7.77
C ALA A 32 -7.59 -0.46 -9.29
N GLN A 33 -7.78 0.65 -10.02
CA GLN A 33 -7.64 0.71 -11.48
C GLN A 33 -6.20 0.62 -11.99
N PHE A 34 -5.19 0.90 -11.15
CA PHE A 34 -3.78 0.89 -11.58
C PHE A 34 -3.23 -0.53 -11.50
N ARG A 35 -3.26 -1.25 -12.62
CA ARG A 35 -2.95 -2.68 -12.72
C ARG A 35 -2.16 -2.91 -14.02
N PRO A 36 -1.34 -3.97 -14.12
CA PRO A 36 -0.66 -4.28 -15.37
C PRO A 36 -1.66 -4.82 -16.41
N GLU A 37 -1.29 -4.75 -17.68
CA GLU A 37 -2.17 -5.11 -18.81
C GLU A 37 -2.61 -6.58 -18.80
N ASP A 38 -1.81 -7.46 -18.20
CA ASP A 38 -2.08 -8.90 -18.09
C ASP A 38 -2.94 -9.29 -16.89
N ASP A 39 -3.30 -8.33 -16.03
CA ASP A 39 -4.10 -8.61 -14.84
C ASP A 39 -5.61 -8.59 -15.15
N THR A 40 -6.24 -9.76 -15.08
CA THR A 40 -7.66 -9.96 -15.43
C THR A 40 -8.64 -9.63 -14.31
N GLY A 41 -8.17 -9.18 -13.13
CA GLY A 41 -9.05 -8.79 -12.02
C GLY A 41 -9.94 -7.57 -12.31
N ASP A 42 -11.16 -7.58 -11.78
CA ASP A 42 -12.10 -6.47 -11.91
C ASP A 42 -11.79 -5.37 -10.86
N PRO A 43 -11.44 -4.13 -11.26
CA PRO A 43 -11.13 -3.04 -10.32
C PRO A 43 -12.28 -2.65 -9.39
N ARG A 44 -13.51 -3.04 -9.71
CA ARG A 44 -14.69 -2.78 -8.87
C ARG A 44 -14.82 -3.79 -7.73
N LEU A 45 -14.17 -4.94 -7.85
CA LEU A 45 -14.28 -6.07 -6.93
C LEU A 45 -12.96 -6.40 -6.23
N THR A 46 -11.83 -6.00 -6.82
CA THR A 46 -10.49 -6.37 -6.37
C THR A 46 -9.57 -5.17 -6.31
N TYR A 47 -8.59 -5.22 -5.42
CA TYR A 47 -7.56 -4.18 -5.33
C TYR A 47 -6.50 -4.33 -6.42
N SER A 48 -5.73 -3.26 -6.61
CA SER A 48 -4.52 -3.30 -7.44
C SER A 48 -3.49 -4.27 -6.84
N PRO A 49 -2.73 -5.01 -7.67
CA PRO A 49 -1.63 -5.83 -7.18
C PRO A 49 -0.51 -4.99 -6.53
N TYR A 50 -0.45 -3.68 -6.81
CA TYR A 50 0.57 -2.75 -6.31
C TYR A 50 0.17 -2.00 -5.04
N VAL A 51 -1.12 -1.90 -4.71
CA VAL A 51 -1.60 -1.17 -3.52
C VAL A 51 -2.66 -1.99 -2.81
N LYS A 52 -2.31 -2.54 -1.64
CA LYS A 52 -3.17 -3.49 -0.92
C LYS A 52 -3.29 -3.17 0.57
N PRO A 53 -4.47 -3.35 1.18
CA PRO A 53 -4.61 -3.24 2.62
C PRO A 53 -4.03 -4.47 3.28
N VAL A 54 -3.31 -4.27 4.38
CA VAL A 54 -2.74 -5.34 5.21
C VAL A 54 -2.93 -5.01 6.68
N ILE A 55 -2.80 -6.01 7.56
CA ILE A 55 -2.72 -5.79 9.00
C ILE A 55 -1.35 -6.25 9.45
N VAL A 56 -0.58 -5.35 10.07
CA VAL A 56 0.75 -5.63 10.62
C VAL A 56 0.70 -5.37 12.12
N ALA A 57 0.98 -6.39 12.93
CA ALA A 57 0.92 -6.31 14.39
C ALA A 57 -0.40 -5.71 14.93
N GLY A 58 -1.54 -6.04 14.30
CA GLY A 58 -2.86 -5.54 14.69
C GLY A 58 -3.20 -4.12 14.20
N VAL A 59 -2.27 -3.45 13.51
CA VAL A 59 -2.48 -2.12 12.92
C VAL A 59 -2.81 -2.25 11.44
N LYS A 60 -3.85 -1.52 10.99
CA LYS A 60 -4.19 -1.40 9.56
C LYS A 60 -3.09 -0.62 8.85
N CYS A 61 -2.57 -1.17 7.76
CA CYS A 61 -1.55 -0.55 6.93
C CYS A 61 -1.92 -0.72 5.45
N VAL A 62 -1.24 0.03 4.59
CA VAL A 62 -1.30 -0.17 3.13
C VAL A 62 0.10 -0.48 2.64
N ILE A 63 0.27 -1.59 1.91
CA ILE A 63 1.50 -1.90 1.20
C ILE A 63 1.45 -1.31 -0.20
N VAL A 64 2.56 -0.72 -0.63
CA VAL A 64 2.71 -0.01 -1.91
C VAL A 64 3.96 -0.53 -2.60
N ASP A 65 3.81 -1.07 -3.80
CA ASP A 65 4.90 -1.55 -4.64
C ASP A 65 5.40 -0.42 -5.54
N GLU A 66 6.71 -0.20 -5.61
CA GLU A 66 7.29 0.89 -6.39
C GLU A 66 7.05 0.73 -7.91
N ARG A 67 6.77 -0.49 -8.39
CA ARG A 67 6.35 -0.75 -9.79
C ARG A 67 5.08 -0.01 -10.19
N LEU A 68 4.29 0.48 -9.22
CA LEU A 68 3.18 1.40 -9.51
C LEU A 68 3.64 2.61 -10.33
N LYS A 69 4.88 3.08 -10.10
CA LYS A 69 5.47 4.20 -10.84
C LYS A 69 5.60 3.92 -12.33
N ASP A 70 5.88 2.68 -12.70
CA ASP A 70 6.05 2.27 -14.09
C ASP A 70 4.72 2.25 -14.85
N ILE A 71 3.61 2.10 -14.12
CA ILE A 71 2.24 2.18 -14.65
C ILE A 71 1.76 3.63 -14.71
N GLU A 72 1.80 4.34 -13.58
CA GLU A 72 1.39 5.74 -13.49
C GLU A 72 2.18 6.43 -12.36
N PRO A 73 3.19 7.27 -12.69
CA PRO A 73 4.00 7.97 -11.71
C PRO A 73 3.18 8.82 -10.72
N LYS A 74 2.12 9.48 -11.20
CA LYS A 74 1.26 10.32 -10.34
C LYS A 74 0.48 9.50 -9.33
N ALA A 75 0.20 8.23 -9.62
CA ALA A 75 -0.48 7.31 -8.71
C ALA A 75 0.44 6.98 -7.52
N LEU A 76 1.73 6.74 -7.77
CA LEU A 76 2.71 6.55 -6.69
C LEU A 76 2.86 7.83 -5.85
N ASP A 77 2.97 8.99 -6.50
CA ASP A 77 3.08 10.27 -5.81
C ASP A 77 1.84 10.56 -4.96
N PHE A 78 0.64 10.27 -5.47
CA PHE A 78 -0.61 10.40 -4.73
C PHE A 78 -0.58 9.60 -3.42
N VAL A 79 -0.16 8.33 -3.47
CA VAL A 79 -0.12 7.46 -2.27
C VAL A 79 0.95 7.93 -1.28
N LYS A 80 2.13 8.35 -1.76
CA LYS A 80 3.18 8.92 -0.89
C LYS A 80 2.72 10.24 -0.24
N ASN A 81 2.06 11.11 -0.99
CA ASN A 81 1.52 12.36 -0.48
C ASN A 81 0.35 12.13 0.49
N PHE A 82 -0.49 11.12 0.26
CA PHE A 82 -1.53 10.74 1.20
C PHE A 82 -0.95 10.45 2.59
N ALA A 83 0.14 9.69 2.68
CA ALA A 83 0.80 9.43 3.95
C ALA A 83 1.31 10.72 4.61
N LYS A 84 2.00 11.56 3.83
CA LYS A 84 2.54 12.84 4.30
C LYS A 84 1.45 13.78 4.83
N ASP A 85 0.39 13.99 4.04
CA ASP A 85 -0.67 14.94 4.36
C ASP A 85 -1.50 14.51 5.58
N ASN A 86 -1.55 13.20 5.86
CA ASN A 86 -2.25 12.63 7.00
C ASN A 86 -1.34 12.32 8.20
N ASN A 87 -0.10 12.81 8.19
CA ASN A 87 0.89 12.57 9.25
C ASN A 87 1.11 11.08 9.57
N LEU A 88 1.12 10.24 8.53
CA LEU A 88 1.34 8.80 8.61
C LEU A 88 2.79 8.43 8.27
N PRO A 89 3.43 7.52 9.02
CA PRO A 89 4.72 6.97 8.69
C PRO A 89 4.68 6.20 7.36
N LEU A 90 5.68 6.47 6.51
CA LEU A 90 5.99 5.68 5.33
C LEU A 90 7.29 4.91 5.59
N VAL A 91 7.20 3.58 5.66
CA VAL A 91 8.32 2.71 6.06
C VAL A 91 8.68 1.77 4.92
N GLU A 92 9.96 1.66 4.58
CA GLU A 92 10.41 0.69 3.56
C GLU A 92 10.22 -0.74 4.08
N ALA A 93 9.64 -1.59 3.24
CA ALA A 93 9.45 -2.99 3.52
C ALA A 93 10.73 -3.75 3.19
N CYS A 94 11.40 -4.28 4.20
CA CYS A 94 12.42 -5.29 3.98
C CYS A 94 11.73 -6.63 3.74
N GLU A 95 11.85 -7.20 2.54
CA GLU A 95 11.51 -8.61 2.33
C GLU A 95 12.41 -9.46 3.23
N LEU A 96 11.85 -10.06 4.28
CA LEU A 96 12.54 -11.13 4.99
C LEU A 96 12.55 -12.34 4.06
N PRO A 97 13.71 -12.96 3.77
CA PRO A 97 13.74 -14.16 2.96
C PRO A 97 12.86 -15.22 3.63
N VAL A 98 11.86 -15.70 2.90
CA VAL A 98 11.01 -16.81 3.35
C VAL A 98 11.94 -17.99 3.58
N LYS A 99 12.14 -18.40 4.85
CA LYS A 99 12.85 -19.65 5.13
C LYS A 99 12.02 -20.76 4.49
N PRO A 100 12.57 -21.55 3.55
CA PRO A 100 11.84 -22.71 3.05
C PRO A 100 11.56 -23.63 4.24
N ASN A 101 10.30 -24.04 4.38
CA ASN A 101 9.90 -25.04 5.36
C ASN A 101 10.77 -26.28 5.14
N THR A 102 11.60 -26.61 6.14
CA THR A 102 12.43 -27.81 6.16
C THR A 102 11.59 -29.00 6.60
#